data_AF-G0R6C5-F1
#
_entry.id   AF-G0R6C5-F1
#
_cell.length_a   1.000
_cell.length_b   1.000
_cell.length_c   1.000
_cell.angle_alpha   90.00
_cell.angle_beta   90.00
_cell.angle_gamma   90.00
#
_symmetry.space_group_name_H-M   'P 1'
#
loop_
_entity.id
_entity.type
_entity.pdbx_description
1 polymer ?
#
loop_
_entity_poly.entity_id
_entity_poly.type
_entity_poly.pdbx_seq_one_letter_code
_entity_poly.pdbx_strand_id
1 'polypeptide(L)'
;MNSQTKKSYCYLLNVKREIFLIFEDPHYSITAKLVQFFIQLCVLITILLVVVDSIYEDQQNGDDYYKVSIYLELIIFGVFLFELLIRLSVCTSFGQSFINYIKQPLNIIDIMSILPSCIDFVLRSIDYIPIFKANNLQIIRVFKLLRLVRILKLSRYIQGINTLRKSLKKSSRYFSFVTLFLLIFNIFTGTILYYLELNYTQSSPQNNLQIESIPQGMWLVLLTMTTVGYGDFIPNSIFGKIALNFYKKQNRKRTCLEKQQNVIFNYQRFD
;
A
#
# COMPACT_ATOMS: atom_id res chain seq x y z
N MET A 1 -10.76 14.88 48.72
CA MET A 1 -11.57 14.12 47.72
C MET A 1 -12.44 13.11 48.46
N ASN A 2 -13.77 13.18 48.32
CA ASN A 2 -14.71 12.28 49.01
C ASN A 2 -14.56 10.82 48.54
N SER A 3 -14.80 9.85 49.43
CA SER A 3 -14.73 8.42 49.11
C SER A 3 -15.65 8.02 47.94
N GLN A 4 -16.79 8.70 47.81
CA GLN A 4 -17.77 8.52 46.75
C GLN A 4 -17.24 8.98 45.38
N THR A 5 -16.50 10.09 45.33
CA THR A 5 -15.90 10.55 44.06
C THR A 5 -14.76 9.65 43.60
N LYS A 6 -14.00 9.07 44.55
CA LYS A 6 -12.96 8.08 44.24
C LYS A 6 -13.53 6.79 43.65
N LYS A 7 -14.66 6.30 44.20
CA LYS A 7 -15.33 5.09 43.70
C LYS A 7 -15.90 5.29 42.28
N SER A 8 -16.55 6.43 42.02
CA SER A 8 -17.05 6.77 40.68
C SER A 8 -15.92 6.95 39.67
N TYR A 9 -14.79 7.56 40.07
CA TYR A 9 -13.63 7.72 39.20
C TYR A 9 -12.97 6.38 38.83
N CYS A 10 -12.82 5.46 39.79
CA CYS A 10 -12.32 4.11 39.54
C CYS A 10 -13.23 3.31 38.60
N TYR A 11 -14.55 3.42 38.77
CA TYR A 11 -15.51 2.77 37.87
C TYR A 11 -15.39 3.30 36.43
N LEU A 12 -15.36 4.62 36.27
CA LEU A 12 -15.23 5.26 34.96
C LEU A 12 -13.90 4.92 34.27
N LEU A 13 -12.81 4.82 35.02
CA LEU A 13 -11.51 4.35 34.51
C LEU A 13 -11.56 2.89 34.03
N ASN A 14 -12.22 2.01 34.76
CA ASN A 14 -12.35 0.59 34.38
C ASN A 14 -13.17 0.44 33.10
N VAL A 15 -14.32 1.12 33.00
CA VAL A 15 -15.15 1.12 31.79
C VAL A 15 -14.35 1.64 30.58
N LYS A 16 -13.60 2.73 30.75
CA LYS A 16 -12.73 3.22 29.68
C LYS A 16 -11.67 2.20 29.28
N ARG A 17 -11.02 1.51 30.22
CA ARG A 17 -10.03 0.48 29.91
C ARG A 17 -10.64 -0.70 29.15
N GLU A 18 -11.84 -1.13 29.50
CA GLU A 18 -12.53 -2.19 28.75
C GLU A 18 -12.84 -1.76 27.31
N ILE A 19 -13.37 -0.55 27.12
CA ILE A 19 -13.62 0.01 25.79
C ILE A 19 -12.31 0.10 24.99
N PHE A 20 -11.21 0.52 25.63
CA PHE A 20 -9.90 0.57 24.98
C PHE A 20 -9.49 -0.81 24.46
N LEU A 21 -9.60 -1.83 25.31
CA LEU A 21 -9.19 -3.19 24.96
C LEU A 21 -10.06 -3.78 23.84
N ILE A 22 -11.37 -3.48 23.82
CA ILE A 22 -12.28 -3.91 22.75
C ILE A 22 -11.87 -3.34 21.38
N PHE A 23 -11.37 -2.10 21.34
CA PHE A 23 -11.01 -1.43 20.08
C PHE A 23 -9.54 -1.60 19.68
N GLU A 24 -8.64 -1.93 20.61
CA GLU A 24 -7.20 -2.06 20.38
C GLU A 24 -6.77 -3.52 20.20
N ASP A 25 -7.31 -4.45 21.00
CA ASP A 25 -6.92 -5.86 20.99
C ASP A 25 -8.06 -6.77 20.48
N PRO A 26 -7.92 -7.36 19.28
CA PRO A 26 -8.95 -8.24 18.72
C PRO A 26 -9.15 -9.55 19.48
N HIS A 27 -8.20 -9.97 20.32
CA HIS A 27 -8.31 -11.22 21.08
C HIS A 27 -8.99 -11.06 22.43
N TYR A 28 -9.28 -9.82 22.84
CA TYR A 28 -9.82 -9.53 24.17
C TYR A 28 -11.22 -10.13 24.38
N SER A 29 -12.13 -9.96 23.42
CA SER A 29 -13.51 -10.44 23.53
C SER A 29 -14.15 -10.78 22.19
N ILE A 30 -15.26 -11.51 22.20
CA ILE A 30 -16.06 -11.79 20.99
C ILE A 30 -16.55 -10.47 20.37
N THR A 31 -16.95 -9.51 21.20
CA THR A 31 -17.34 -8.16 20.75
C THR A 31 -16.19 -7.45 20.03
N ALA A 32 -14.95 -7.56 20.54
CA ALA A 32 -13.77 -7.02 19.88
C ALA A 32 -13.58 -7.61 18.48
N LYS A 33 -13.73 -8.93 18.34
CA LYS A 33 -13.66 -9.63 17.04
C LYS A 33 -14.76 -9.17 16.08
N LEU A 34 -15.99 -8.99 16.57
CA LEU A 34 -17.11 -8.53 15.75
C LEU A 34 -16.89 -7.08 15.26
N VAL A 35 -16.51 -6.17 16.15
CA VAL A 35 -16.18 -4.77 15.80
C VAL A 35 -15.03 -4.73 14.79
N GLN A 36 -13.99 -5.54 15.00
CA GLN A 36 -12.87 -5.64 14.09
C GLN A 36 -13.29 -6.14 12.70
N PHE A 37 -14.06 -7.23 12.64
CA PHE A 37 -14.55 -7.79 11.38
C PHE A 37 -15.43 -6.79 10.64
N PHE A 38 -16.29 -6.07 11.36
CA PHE A 38 -17.12 -5.01 10.80
C PHE A 38 -16.28 -3.87 10.20
N ILE A 39 -15.25 -3.38 10.90
CA ILE A 39 -14.36 -2.33 10.36
C ILE A 39 -13.62 -2.82 9.12
N GLN A 40 -13.15 -4.07 9.10
CA GLN A 40 -12.50 -4.66 7.93
C GLN A 40 -13.44 -4.77 6.73
N LEU A 41 -14.69 -5.18 6.97
CA LEU A 41 -15.73 -5.23 5.94
C LEU A 41 -16.00 -3.83 5.37
N CYS A 42 -16.10 -2.81 6.22
CA CYS A 42 -16.24 -1.42 5.78
C CYS A 42 -15.05 -0.99 4.90
N VAL A 43 -13.80 -1.29 5.29
CA VAL A 43 -12.62 -1.00 4.46
C VAL A 43 -12.72 -1.70 3.09
N LEU A 44 -13.11 -2.98 3.06
CA LEU A 44 -13.26 -3.72 1.81
C LEU A 44 -14.35 -3.12 0.91
N ILE A 45 -15.52 -2.80 1.46
CA ILE A 45 -16.61 -2.14 0.74
C ILE A 45 -16.13 -0.83 0.12
N THR A 46 -15.33 -0.05 0.85
CA THR A 46 -14.82 1.21 0.31
C THR A 46 -13.82 1.05 -0.83
N ILE A 47 -13.07 -0.06 -0.87
CA ILE A 47 -12.17 -0.36 -2.00
C ILE A 47 -13.00 -0.76 -3.21
N LEU A 48 -14.04 -1.57 -3.02
CA LEU A 48 -14.97 -1.92 -4.09
C LEU A 48 -15.67 -0.69 -4.65
N LEU A 49 -16.12 0.25 -3.81
CA LEU A 49 -16.70 1.52 -4.26
C LEU A 49 -15.73 2.31 -5.15
N VAL A 50 -14.43 2.37 -4.82
CA VAL A 50 -13.43 3.06 -5.66
C VAL A 50 -13.28 2.38 -7.03
N VAL A 51 -13.32 1.05 -7.07
CA VAL A 51 -13.26 0.29 -8.33
C VAL A 51 -14.50 0.55 -9.18
N VAL A 52 -15.69 0.52 -8.57
CA VAL A 52 -16.95 0.78 -9.29
C VAL A 52 -17.01 2.23 -9.76
N ASP A 53 -16.64 3.19 -8.91
CA ASP A 53 -16.54 4.61 -9.27
C ASP A 53 -15.63 4.82 -10.49
N SER A 54 -14.50 4.09 -10.60
CA SER A 54 -13.61 4.21 -11.77
C SER A 54 -14.23 3.76 -13.09
N ILE A 55 -15.23 2.87 -13.06
CA ILE A 55 -15.94 2.38 -14.25
C ILE A 55 -17.05 3.36 -14.66
N TYR A 56 -17.75 3.92 -13.67
CA TYR A 56 -18.91 4.77 -13.91
C TYR A 56 -18.58 6.27 -14.03
N GLU A 57 -17.33 6.70 -13.82
CA GLU A 57 -16.90 8.11 -13.91
C GLU A 57 -17.13 8.73 -15.31
N ASP A 58 -17.20 7.91 -16.38
CA ASP A 58 -17.36 8.38 -17.78
C ASP A 58 -18.78 8.17 -18.34
N GLN A 59 -19.68 7.49 -17.61
CA GLN A 59 -21.04 7.20 -18.09
C GLN A 59 -22.04 8.28 -17.67
N GLN A 60 -22.65 8.97 -18.66
CA GLN A 60 -23.65 10.01 -18.42
C GLN A 60 -24.95 9.54 -17.73
N ASN A 61 -25.22 8.22 -17.67
CA ASN A 61 -26.37 7.64 -16.96
C ASN A 61 -26.07 7.28 -15.49
N GLY A 62 -24.91 7.68 -14.97
CA GLY A 62 -24.42 7.31 -13.63
C GLY A 62 -25.00 8.11 -12.46
N ASP A 63 -25.90 9.06 -12.68
CA ASP A 63 -26.34 10.02 -11.66
C ASP A 63 -26.94 9.37 -10.41
N ASP A 64 -27.71 8.29 -10.55
CA ASP A 64 -28.31 7.58 -9.42
C ASP A 64 -27.29 6.72 -8.68
N TYR A 65 -26.37 6.06 -9.40
CA TYR A 65 -25.25 5.34 -8.79
C TYR A 65 -24.35 6.30 -8.00
N TYR A 66 -24.01 7.45 -8.59
CA TYR A 66 -23.15 8.45 -7.97
C TYR A 66 -23.73 8.93 -6.65
N LYS A 67 -25.03 9.22 -6.58
CA LYS A 67 -25.70 9.56 -5.32
C LYS A 67 -25.54 8.46 -4.27
N VAL A 68 -25.82 7.20 -4.64
CA VAL A 68 -25.70 6.06 -3.71
C VAL A 68 -24.27 5.88 -3.23
N SER A 69 -23.27 5.97 -4.12
CA SER A 69 -21.85 5.89 -3.78
C SER A 69 -21.47 6.97 -2.76
N ILE A 70 -21.91 8.21 -2.97
CA ILE A 70 -21.70 9.32 -2.03
C ILE A 70 -22.29 9.02 -0.65
N TYR A 71 -23.53 8.55 -0.57
CA TYR A 71 -24.18 8.24 0.71
C TYR A 71 -23.45 7.12 1.45
N LEU A 72 -23.05 6.06 0.75
CA LEU A 72 -22.29 4.96 1.34
C LEU A 72 -20.93 5.43 1.85
N GLU A 73 -20.21 6.24 1.07
CA GLU A 73 -18.94 6.81 1.52
C GLU A 73 -19.09 7.68 2.77
N LEU A 74 -20.16 8.49 2.84
CA LEU A 74 -20.45 9.34 4.00
C LEU A 74 -20.76 8.51 5.26
N ILE A 75 -21.54 7.43 5.12
CA ILE A 75 -21.86 6.51 6.22
C ILE A 75 -20.57 5.86 6.74
N ILE A 76 -19.73 5.33 5.84
CA ILE A 76 -18.49 4.65 6.23
C ILE A 76 -17.48 5.63 6.83
N PHE A 77 -17.41 6.85 6.30
CA PHE A 77 -16.65 7.94 6.90
C PHE A 77 -17.11 8.23 8.34
N GLY A 78 -18.42 8.31 8.57
CA GLY A 78 -19.00 8.47 9.90
C GLY A 78 -18.60 7.35 10.86
N VAL A 79 -18.61 6.09 10.40
CA VAL A 79 -18.16 4.93 11.17
C VAL A 79 -16.68 5.06 11.56
N PHE A 80 -15.79 5.40 10.62
CA PHE A 80 -14.36 5.55 10.92
C PHE A 80 -14.07 6.76 11.81
N LEU A 81 -14.79 7.87 11.62
CA LEU A 81 -14.69 9.04 12.47
C LEU A 81 -15.11 8.70 13.91
N PHE A 82 -16.24 8.00 14.07
CA PHE A 82 -16.74 7.56 15.37
C PHE A 82 -15.77 6.62 16.09
N GLU A 83 -15.23 5.64 15.36
CA GLU A 83 -14.18 4.74 15.86
C GLU A 83 -12.94 5.51 16.35
N LEU A 84 -12.46 6.48 15.57
CA LEU A 84 -11.33 7.33 15.96
C LEU A 84 -11.66 8.14 17.22
N LEU A 85 -12.84 8.75 17.28
CA LEU A 85 -13.28 9.55 18.44
C LEU A 85 -13.38 8.73 19.71
N ILE A 86 -13.89 7.50 19.64
CA ILE A 86 -13.91 6.58 20.79
C ILE A 86 -12.48 6.31 21.26
N ARG A 87 -11.57 5.95 20.35
CA ARG A 87 -10.17 5.66 20.71
C ARG A 87 -9.50 6.87 21.35
N LEU A 88 -9.68 8.06 20.79
CA LEU A 88 -9.12 9.31 21.34
C LEU A 88 -9.73 9.67 22.71
N SER A 89 -11.02 9.38 22.93
CA SER A 89 -11.69 9.63 24.23
C SER A 89 -11.18 8.73 25.35
N VAL A 90 -10.64 7.58 24.97
CA VAL A 90 -10.26 6.49 25.87
C VAL A 90 -8.74 6.35 26.00
N CYS A 91 -7.93 6.91 25.09
CA CYS A 91 -6.47 6.73 25.05
C CYS A 91 -5.73 7.20 26.31
N THR A 92 -6.30 8.12 27.10
CA THR A 92 -5.71 8.62 28.35
C THR A 92 -5.86 7.67 29.54
N SER A 93 -6.63 6.58 29.39
CA SER A 93 -6.99 5.67 30.50
C SER A 93 -5.83 4.84 31.05
N PHE A 94 -4.75 4.72 30.28
CA PHE A 94 -3.50 4.04 30.66
C PHE A 94 -2.37 5.01 31.03
N GLY A 95 -2.67 6.30 31.20
CA GLY A 95 -1.68 7.31 31.62
C GLY A 95 -0.70 7.75 30.52
N GLN A 96 -0.95 7.39 29.26
CA GLN A 96 -0.19 7.91 28.12
C GLN A 96 -0.66 9.32 27.76
N SER A 97 0.27 10.18 27.36
CA SER A 97 -0.06 11.50 26.83
C SER A 97 -0.72 11.36 25.45
N PHE A 98 -1.70 12.21 25.18
CA PHE A 98 -2.45 12.24 23.91
C PHE A 98 -1.54 12.31 22.68
N ILE A 99 -0.50 13.13 22.75
CA ILE A 99 0.49 13.31 21.67
C ILE A 99 1.28 12.03 21.43
N ASN A 100 1.67 11.32 22.49
CA ASN A 100 2.41 10.06 22.34
C ASN A 100 1.53 8.96 21.74
N TYR A 101 0.23 8.95 22.04
CA TYR A 101 -0.72 8.03 21.43
C TYR A 101 -0.83 8.30 19.91
N ILE A 102 -1.08 9.55 19.50
CA ILE A 102 -1.20 9.91 18.08
C ILE A 102 0.07 9.59 17.28
N LYS A 103 1.26 9.76 17.88
CA LYS A 103 2.54 9.50 17.21
C LYS A 103 2.83 8.02 16.93
N GLN A 104 2.03 7.09 17.45
CA GLN A 104 2.23 5.67 17.17
C GLN A 104 1.88 5.37 15.70
N PRO A 105 2.67 4.54 14.99
CA PRO A 105 2.52 4.36 13.54
C PRO A 105 1.14 3.82 13.13
N LEU A 106 0.55 2.92 13.92
CA LEU A 106 -0.78 2.39 13.65
C LEU A 106 -1.88 3.45 13.82
N ASN A 107 -1.70 4.38 14.77
CA ASN A 107 -2.65 5.46 15.01
C ASN A 107 -2.52 6.57 13.96
N ILE A 108 -1.31 6.83 13.46
CA ILE A 108 -1.10 7.70 12.29
C ILE A 108 -1.83 7.13 11.08
N ILE A 109 -1.73 5.82 10.83
CA ILE A 109 -2.44 5.16 9.72
C ILE A 109 -3.96 5.33 9.87
N ASP A 110 -4.51 5.18 11.08
CA ASP A 110 -5.94 5.40 11.30
C ASP A 110 -6.37 6.83 10.97
N ILE A 111 -5.60 7.84 11.39
CA ILE A 111 -5.87 9.26 11.05
C ILE A 111 -5.76 9.49 9.54
N MET A 112 -4.71 8.96 8.91
CA MET A 112 -4.49 9.04 7.47
C MET A 112 -5.58 8.33 6.67
N SER A 113 -6.24 7.31 7.22
CA SER A 113 -7.35 6.61 6.56
C SER A 113 -8.63 7.44 6.46
N ILE A 114 -8.82 8.38 7.39
CA ILE A 114 -10.00 9.25 7.49
C ILE A 114 -9.79 10.55 6.71
N LEU A 115 -8.53 11.01 6.63
CA LEU A 115 -8.15 12.27 5.98
C LEU A 115 -8.68 12.44 4.54
N PRO A 116 -8.60 11.44 3.63
CA PRO A 116 -9.13 11.58 2.28
C PRO A 116 -10.63 11.89 2.27
N SER A 117 -11.41 11.22 3.13
CA SER A 117 -12.86 11.42 3.20
C SER A 117 -13.22 12.76 3.84
N CYS A 118 -12.42 13.22 4.82
CA CYS A 118 -12.56 14.53 5.43
C CYS A 118 -12.31 15.65 4.39
N ILE A 119 -11.22 15.55 3.62
CA ILE A 119 -10.91 16.51 2.56
C ILE A 119 -12.01 16.51 1.51
N ASP A 120 -12.46 15.34 1.08
CA ASP A 120 -13.49 15.22 0.06
C ASP A 120 -14.86 15.75 0.53
N PHE A 121 -15.20 15.61 1.82
CA PHE A 121 -16.36 16.23 2.44
C PHE A 121 -16.25 17.76 2.47
N VAL A 122 -15.08 18.29 2.85
CA VAL A 122 -14.81 19.74 2.88
C VAL A 122 -14.82 20.32 1.46
N LEU A 123 -14.18 19.67 0.50
CA LEU A 123 -14.15 20.09 -0.90
C LEU A 123 -15.56 20.11 -1.50
N ARG A 124 -16.36 19.07 -1.29
CA ARG A 124 -17.77 19.06 -1.73
C ARG A 124 -18.59 20.17 -1.08
N SER A 125 -18.31 20.53 0.16
CA SER A 125 -18.97 21.65 0.86
C SER A 125 -18.55 23.01 0.27
N ILE A 126 -17.28 23.14 -0.17
CA ILE A 126 -16.73 24.35 -0.78
C ILE A 126 -17.09 24.46 -2.26
N ASP A 127 -17.25 23.37 -3.00
CA ASP A 127 -17.62 23.38 -4.43
C ASP A 127 -19.06 23.89 -4.68
N TYR A 128 -19.88 23.99 -3.63
CA TYR A 128 -21.12 24.81 -3.64
C TYR A 128 -20.82 26.31 -3.81
N ILE A 129 -19.58 26.76 -3.61
CA ILE A 129 -19.10 28.12 -3.81
C ILE A 129 -18.55 28.21 -5.25
N PRO A 130 -19.20 28.97 -6.16
CA PRO A 130 -18.91 28.96 -7.59
C PRO A 130 -17.49 29.45 -7.97
N ILE A 131 -16.78 30.11 -7.05
CA ILE A 131 -15.44 30.68 -7.26
C ILE A 131 -14.36 29.59 -7.41
N PHE A 132 -14.56 28.39 -6.87
CA PHE A 132 -13.55 27.32 -6.82
C PHE A 132 -13.65 26.24 -7.92
N LYS A 133 -14.69 26.30 -8.76
CA LYS A 133 -15.07 25.21 -9.68
C LYS A 133 -14.11 24.98 -10.87
N ALA A 134 -13.32 25.98 -11.28
CA ALA A 134 -12.61 25.96 -12.57
C ALA A 134 -11.15 25.47 -12.52
N ASN A 135 -10.43 25.58 -11.38
CA ASN A 135 -8.98 25.32 -11.33
C ASN A 135 -8.55 24.06 -10.56
N ASN A 136 -9.47 23.32 -9.92
CA ASN A 136 -9.10 22.29 -8.93
C ASN A 136 -9.19 20.83 -9.41
N LEU A 137 -9.54 20.57 -10.68
CA LEU A 137 -9.80 19.21 -11.17
C LEU A 137 -8.61 18.25 -11.02
N GLN A 138 -7.37 18.75 -11.17
CA GLN A 138 -6.16 17.91 -11.00
C GLN A 138 -5.91 17.56 -9.53
N ILE A 139 -6.11 18.52 -8.62
CA ILE A 139 -5.91 18.34 -7.17
C ILE A 139 -6.93 17.35 -6.61
N ILE A 140 -8.20 17.47 -7.05
CA ILE A 140 -9.28 16.56 -6.66
C ILE A 140 -8.95 15.11 -7.06
N ARG A 141 -8.37 14.87 -8.25
CA ARG A 141 -7.95 13.53 -8.70
C ARG A 141 -6.89 12.89 -7.78
N VAL A 142 -5.93 13.67 -7.30
CA VAL A 142 -4.90 13.16 -6.37
C VAL A 142 -5.53 12.76 -5.03
N PHE A 143 -6.47 13.55 -4.51
CA PHE A 143 -7.19 13.21 -3.27
C PHE A 143 -8.08 11.97 -3.41
N LYS A 144 -8.63 11.69 -4.60
CA LYS A 144 -9.32 10.42 -4.88
C LYS A 144 -8.38 9.21 -4.70
N LEU A 145 -7.14 9.29 -5.19
CA LEU A 145 -6.15 8.21 -5.01
C LEU A 145 -5.75 8.03 -3.54
N LEU A 146 -5.69 9.12 -2.77
CA LEU A 146 -5.41 9.04 -1.34
C LEU A 146 -6.46 8.24 -0.57
N ARG A 147 -7.68 8.04 -1.09
CA ARG A 147 -8.67 7.14 -0.48
C ARG A 147 -8.14 5.71 -0.35
N LEU A 148 -7.22 5.27 -1.22
CA LEU A 148 -6.58 3.94 -1.12
C LEU A 148 -5.75 3.79 0.15
N VAL A 149 -5.27 4.89 0.76
CA VAL A 149 -4.51 4.86 2.02
C VAL A 149 -5.29 4.16 3.14
N ARG A 150 -6.64 4.17 3.10
CA ARG A 150 -7.46 3.44 4.08
C ARG A 150 -7.24 1.92 4.07
N ILE A 151 -6.73 1.35 2.98
CA ILE A 151 -6.32 -0.07 2.95
C ILE A 151 -5.24 -0.38 3.97
N LEU A 152 -4.38 0.61 4.30
CA LEU A 152 -3.33 0.45 5.29
C LEU A 152 -3.90 0.20 6.68
N LYS A 153 -5.16 0.54 6.95
CA LYS A 153 -5.83 0.21 8.22
C LYS A 153 -5.93 -1.31 8.44
N LEU A 154 -5.94 -2.10 7.37
CA LEU A 154 -5.85 -3.56 7.45
C LEU A 154 -4.55 -4.02 8.12
N SER A 155 -3.50 -3.20 8.10
CA SER A 155 -2.21 -3.56 8.66
C SER A 155 -2.25 -3.81 10.17
N ARG A 156 -3.16 -3.13 10.89
CA ARG A 156 -3.39 -3.32 12.33
C ARG A 156 -3.85 -4.74 12.65
N TYR A 157 -4.57 -5.37 11.73
CA TYR A 157 -5.21 -6.67 11.95
C TYR A 157 -4.36 -7.84 11.48
N ILE A 158 -3.42 -7.58 10.58
CA ILE A 158 -2.48 -8.60 10.10
C ILE A 158 -1.35 -8.69 11.12
N GLN A 159 -1.47 -9.61 12.07
CA GLN A 159 -0.42 -9.89 13.07
C GLN A 159 0.95 -10.15 12.42
N GLY A 160 0.94 -10.73 11.22
CA GLY A 160 2.13 -10.99 10.42
C GLY A 160 2.95 -9.74 10.07
N ILE A 161 2.36 -8.55 9.99
CA ILE A 161 3.10 -7.32 9.63
C ILE A 161 4.08 -6.93 10.72
N ASN A 162 3.72 -7.10 11.99
CA ASN A 162 4.63 -6.83 13.10
C ASN A 162 5.80 -7.81 13.10
N THR A 163 5.55 -9.09 12.79
CA THR A 163 6.58 -10.12 12.64
C THR A 163 7.49 -9.82 11.45
N LEU A 164 6.90 -9.50 10.29
CA LEU A 164 7.63 -9.12 9.08
C LEU A 164 8.50 -7.89 9.32
N ARG A 165 7.97 -6.86 9.99
CA ARG A 165 8.73 -5.66 10.38
C ARG A 165 9.92 -6.01 11.27
N LYS A 166 9.73 -6.87 12.28
CA LYS A 166 10.82 -7.33 13.17
C LYS A 166 11.88 -8.11 12.40
N SER A 167 11.46 -9.03 11.53
CA SER A 167 12.35 -9.82 10.69
C SER A 167 13.14 -8.93 9.72
N LEU A 168 12.48 -8.00 9.02
CA LEU A 168 13.12 -7.02 8.14
C LEU A 168 14.09 -6.12 8.89
N LYS A 169 13.74 -5.68 10.11
CA LYS A 169 14.66 -4.88 10.93
C LYS A 169 15.91 -5.67 11.30
N LYS A 170 15.77 -6.96 11.62
CA LYS A 170 16.88 -7.86 11.94
C LYS A 170 17.77 -8.12 10.73
N SER A 171 17.19 -8.25 9.53
CA SER A 171 17.93 -8.46 8.27
C SER A 171 18.27 -7.18 7.51
N SER A 172 17.97 -5.99 8.05
CA SER A 172 18.07 -4.70 7.38
C SER A 172 19.46 -4.43 6.81
N ARG A 173 20.52 -4.79 7.55
CA ARG A 173 21.91 -4.63 7.09
C ARG A 173 22.16 -5.42 5.79
N TYR A 174 21.74 -6.68 5.73
CA TYR A 174 21.90 -7.52 4.55
C TYR A 174 21.03 -7.03 3.38
N PHE A 175 19.79 -6.66 3.67
CA PHE A 175 18.87 -6.10 2.68
C PHE A 175 19.41 -4.81 2.04
N SER A 176 20.01 -3.93 2.85
CA SER A 176 20.64 -2.70 2.38
C SER A 176 21.81 -2.98 1.41
N PHE A 177 22.72 -3.89 1.77
CA PHE A 177 23.82 -4.28 0.88
C PHE A 177 23.32 -4.87 -0.44
N VAL A 178 22.37 -5.81 -0.39
CA VAL A 178 21.80 -6.42 -1.60
C VAL A 178 21.15 -5.37 -2.50
N THR A 179 20.37 -4.46 -1.92
CA THR A 179 19.70 -3.38 -2.66
C THR A 179 20.70 -2.45 -3.34
N LEU A 180 21.79 -2.09 -2.63
CA LEU A 180 22.86 -1.26 -3.18
C LEU A 180 23.55 -1.96 -4.36
N PHE A 181 23.92 -3.23 -4.21
CA PHE A 181 24.55 -4.00 -5.30
C PHE A 181 23.63 -4.14 -6.51
N LEU A 182 22.33 -4.42 -6.29
CA LEU A 182 21.35 -4.49 -7.38
C LEU A 182 21.19 -3.15 -8.09
N LEU A 183 21.20 -2.03 -7.36
CA LEU A 183 21.08 -0.70 -7.94
C LEU A 183 22.31 -0.35 -8.79
N ILE A 184 23.53 -0.58 -8.27
CA ILE A 184 24.77 -0.35 -9.03
C ILE A 184 24.79 -1.22 -10.30
N PHE A 185 24.45 -2.51 -10.15
CA PHE A 185 24.43 -3.45 -11.27
C PHE A 185 23.38 -3.08 -12.32
N ASN A 186 22.22 -2.57 -11.89
CA ASN A 186 21.17 -2.07 -12.77
C ASN A 186 21.64 -0.84 -13.58
N ILE A 187 22.20 0.17 -12.91
CA ILE A 187 22.74 1.37 -13.58
C ILE A 187 23.83 0.98 -14.58
N PHE A 188 24.79 0.14 -14.15
CA PHE A 188 25.90 -0.29 -14.98
C PHE A 188 25.43 -1.04 -16.24
N THR A 189 24.59 -2.06 -16.07
CA THR A 189 24.10 -2.88 -17.19
C THR A 189 23.18 -2.09 -18.09
N GLY A 190 22.31 -1.24 -17.53
CA GLY A 190 21.42 -0.37 -18.31
C GLY A 190 22.20 0.62 -19.19
N THR A 191 23.29 1.18 -18.66
CA THR A 191 24.18 2.07 -19.40
C THR A 191 24.89 1.34 -20.54
N ILE A 192 25.46 0.16 -20.28
CA ILE A 192 26.09 -0.67 -21.32
C ILE A 192 25.10 -0.98 -22.44
N LEU A 193 23.89 -1.40 -22.07
CA LEU A 193 22.87 -1.80 -23.02
C LEU A 193 22.40 -0.63 -23.89
N TYR A 194 22.27 0.57 -23.32
CA TYR A 194 22.02 1.80 -24.07
C TYR A 194 23.11 2.09 -25.11
N TYR A 195 24.39 2.06 -24.71
CA TYR A 195 25.49 2.31 -25.66
C TYR A 195 25.62 1.23 -26.73
N LEU A 196 25.34 -0.04 -26.40
CA LEU A 196 25.32 -1.13 -27.38
C LEU A 196 24.21 -0.97 -28.42
N GLU A 197 23.04 -0.49 -28.03
CA GLU A 197 21.96 -0.17 -28.97
C GLU A 197 22.28 1.07 -29.79
N LEU A 198 22.79 2.13 -29.17
CA LEU A 198 23.16 3.36 -29.86
C LEU A 198 24.15 3.08 -31.02
N ASN A 199 25.20 2.31 -30.74
CA ASN A 199 26.21 1.92 -31.74
C ASN A 199 25.61 1.03 -32.85
N TYR A 200 24.64 0.17 -32.51
CA TYR A 200 23.97 -0.69 -33.48
C TYR A 200 23.11 0.14 -34.46
N THR A 201 22.32 1.08 -33.97
CA THR A 201 21.51 1.97 -34.82
C THR A 201 22.33 2.93 -35.67
N GLN A 202 23.47 3.41 -35.17
CA GLN A 202 24.41 4.18 -35.99
C GLN A 202 24.97 3.36 -37.17
N SER A 203 25.15 2.06 -36.97
CA SER A 203 25.65 1.13 -38.00
C SER A 203 24.54 0.62 -38.93
N SER A 204 23.27 0.83 -38.61
CA SER A 204 22.11 0.34 -39.36
C SER A 204 20.93 1.31 -39.20
N PRO A 205 20.95 2.45 -39.92
CA PRO A 205 19.99 3.56 -39.74
C PRO A 205 18.55 3.24 -40.16
N GLN A 206 18.28 2.06 -40.72
CA GLN A 206 16.94 1.59 -41.04
C GLN A 206 16.16 1.09 -39.81
N ASN A 207 16.84 0.86 -38.68
CA ASN A 207 16.21 0.37 -37.46
C ASN A 207 15.95 1.51 -36.47
N ASN A 208 14.74 1.56 -35.92
CA ASN A 208 14.41 2.51 -34.85
C ASN A 208 15.15 2.13 -33.56
N LEU A 209 15.67 3.15 -32.85
CA LEU A 209 16.18 3.01 -31.49
C LEU A 209 15.01 2.57 -30.58
N GLN A 210 15.03 1.34 -30.08
CA GLN A 210 14.08 0.91 -29.07
C GLN A 210 14.45 1.45 -27.67
N ILE A 211 15.72 1.78 -27.46
CA ILE A 211 16.25 2.27 -26.18
C ILE A 211 16.88 3.63 -26.43
N GLU A 212 16.11 4.67 -26.15
CA GLU A 212 16.44 6.07 -26.43
C GLU A 212 17.21 6.73 -25.28
N SER A 213 17.15 6.15 -24.08
CA SER A 213 17.78 6.73 -22.89
C SER A 213 18.26 5.70 -21.88
N ILE A 214 19.22 6.08 -21.04
CA ILE A 214 19.76 5.22 -19.96
C ILE A 214 18.65 4.74 -19.00
N PRO A 215 17.69 5.57 -18.55
CA PRO A 215 16.58 5.10 -17.72
C PRO A 215 15.71 4.01 -18.37
N GLN A 216 15.51 4.05 -19.69
CA GLN A 216 14.82 2.97 -20.42
C GLN A 216 15.65 1.68 -20.45
N GLY A 217 16.97 1.79 -20.61
CA GLY A 217 17.88 0.65 -20.45
C GLY A 217 17.82 0.04 -19.04
N MET A 218 17.78 0.90 -18.00
CA MET A 218 17.62 0.48 -16.60
C MET A 218 16.25 -0.18 -16.34
N TRP A 219 15.17 0.30 -16.97
CA TRP A 219 13.85 -0.31 -16.88
C TRP A 219 13.85 -1.74 -17.42
N LEU A 220 14.39 -1.96 -18.61
CA LEU A 220 14.53 -3.30 -19.20
C LEU A 220 15.36 -4.24 -18.31
N VAL A 221 16.47 -3.72 -17.78
CA VAL A 221 17.37 -4.45 -16.90
C VAL A 221 16.69 -4.82 -15.58
N LEU A 222 15.95 -3.88 -14.97
CA LEU A 222 15.15 -4.11 -13.76
C LEU A 222 14.10 -5.19 -13.97
N LEU A 223 13.33 -5.12 -15.06
CA LEU A 223 12.31 -6.13 -15.41
C LEU A 223 12.90 -7.51 -15.67
N THR A 224 14.10 -7.55 -16.25
CA THR A 224 14.82 -8.81 -16.50
C THR A 224 15.36 -9.42 -15.21
N MET A 225 15.91 -8.61 -14.30
CA MET A 225 16.39 -9.05 -12.98
C MET A 225 15.26 -9.56 -12.09
N THR A 226 14.12 -8.85 -12.11
CA THR A 226 12.91 -9.22 -11.37
C THR A 226 12.10 -10.33 -12.03
N THR A 227 12.56 -10.84 -13.18
CA THR A 227 11.92 -11.91 -13.98
C THR A 227 10.54 -11.57 -14.54
N VAL A 228 10.11 -10.31 -14.48
CA VAL A 228 8.82 -9.85 -15.04
C VAL A 228 8.86 -9.90 -16.57
N GLY A 229 9.87 -9.25 -17.17
CA GLY A 229 10.15 -9.34 -18.61
C GLY A 229 8.97 -9.06 -19.55
N TYR A 230 8.31 -7.90 -19.42
CA TYR A 230 7.16 -7.51 -20.26
C TYR A 230 7.42 -7.61 -21.77
N GLY A 231 8.66 -7.33 -22.21
CA GLY A 231 9.04 -7.40 -23.62
C GLY A 231 8.62 -6.17 -24.43
N ASP A 232 8.34 -5.07 -23.76
CA ASP A 232 8.10 -3.73 -24.30
C ASP A 232 9.34 -3.14 -24.97
N PHE A 233 10.52 -3.41 -24.43
CA PHE A 233 11.81 -3.04 -25.02
C PHE A 233 12.68 -4.27 -25.25
N ILE A 234 13.21 -4.45 -26.46
CA ILE A 234 14.08 -5.58 -26.80
C ILE A 234 15.32 -5.06 -27.52
N PRO A 235 16.54 -5.32 -27.01
CA PRO A 235 17.75 -4.87 -27.67
C PRO A 235 17.87 -5.52 -29.05
N ASN A 236 18.13 -4.73 -30.08
CA ASN A 236 18.33 -5.21 -31.43
C ASN A 236 19.79 -5.65 -31.67
N SER A 237 20.73 -5.04 -30.95
CA SER A 237 22.16 -5.34 -30.95
C SER A 237 22.43 -6.79 -30.60
N ILE A 238 23.37 -7.40 -31.31
CA ILE A 238 23.78 -8.81 -31.11
C ILE A 238 24.26 -9.01 -29.67
N PHE A 239 25.08 -8.10 -29.16
CA PHE A 239 25.58 -8.15 -27.78
C PHE A 239 24.46 -7.94 -26.75
N GLY A 240 23.49 -7.07 -27.04
CA GLY A 240 22.31 -6.89 -26.20
C GLY A 240 21.43 -8.14 -26.14
N LYS A 241 21.22 -8.82 -27.28
CA LYS A 241 20.50 -10.11 -27.36
C LYS A 241 21.23 -11.22 -26.61
N ILE A 242 22.56 -11.29 -26.72
CA ILE A 242 23.37 -12.26 -25.99
C ILE A 242 23.23 -12.03 -24.47
N ALA A 243 23.35 -10.77 -24.02
CA ALA A 243 23.19 -10.42 -22.62
C ALA A 243 21.79 -10.83 -22.12
N LEU A 244 20.72 -10.47 -22.84
CA LEU A 244 19.35 -10.83 -22.48
C LEU A 244 19.12 -12.35 -22.42
N ASN A 245 19.66 -13.09 -23.40
CA ASN A 245 19.56 -14.55 -23.42
C ASN A 245 20.36 -15.20 -22.29
N PHE A 246 21.51 -14.65 -21.91
CA PHE A 246 22.27 -15.10 -20.75
C PHE A 246 21.45 -14.94 -19.47
N TYR A 247 20.84 -13.77 -19.24
CA TYR A 247 19.96 -13.55 -18.10
C TYR A 247 18.76 -14.52 -18.09
N LYS A 248 18.08 -14.70 -19.22
CA LYS A 248 16.97 -15.68 -19.35
C LYS A 248 17.42 -17.11 -19.06
N LYS A 249 18.60 -17.52 -19.55
CA LYS A 249 19.16 -18.86 -19.33
C LYS A 249 19.53 -19.08 -17.86
N GLN A 250 20.07 -18.09 -17.19
CA GLN A 250 20.41 -18.16 -15.77
C GLN A 250 19.17 -18.27 -14.89
N ASN A 251 18.10 -17.54 -15.23
CA ASN A 251 16.82 -17.62 -14.53
C ASN A 251 16.12 -18.98 -14.73
N ARG A 252 16.16 -19.56 -15.94
CA ARG A 252 15.67 -20.93 -16.20
C ARG A 252 16.43 -22.00 -15.43
N LYS A 253 17.76 -21.87 -15.33
CA LYS A 253 18.58 -22.80 -14.54
C LYS A 253 18.21 -22.76 -13.05
N ARG A 254 18.00 -21.57 -12.48
CA ARG A 254 17.58 -21.42 -11.07
C ARG A 254 16.23 -22.08 -10.79
N THR A 255 15.22 -21.86 -11.65
CA THR A 255 13.90 -22.50 -11.49
C THR A 255 13.95 -24.02 -11.63
N CYS A 256 14.79 -24.57 -12.51
CA CYS A 256 15.00 -26.01 -12.59
C CYS A 256 15.67 -26.59 -11.33
N LEU A 257 16.65 -25.87 -10.76
CA LEU A 257 17.34 -26.28 -9.53
C LEU A 257 16.39 -26.22 -8.31
N GLU A 258 15.55 -25.19 -8.20
CA GLU A 258 14.52 -25.10 -7.16
C GLU A 258 13.50 -26.24 -7.28
N LYS A 259 13.08 -26.58 -8.51
CA LYS A 259 12.21 -27.75 -8.75
C LYS A 259 12.88 -29.06 -8.33
N GLN A 260 14.15 -29.24 -8.64
CA GLN A 260 14.91 -30.43 -8.20
C GLN A 260 15.05 -30.50 -6.68
N GLN A 261 15.37 -29.39 -6.02
CA GLN A 261 15.46 -29.33 -4.56
C GLN A 261 14.12 -29.62 -3.88
N ASN A 262 13.01 -29.09 -4.39
CA ASN A 262 11.67 -29.39 -3.86
C ASN A 262 11.26 -30.85 -4.06
N VAL A 263 11.67 -31.50 -5.15
CA VAL A 263 11.45 -32.95 -5.36
C VAL A 263 12.26 -33.76 -4.34
N ILE A 264 13.53 -33.42 -4.12
CA ILE A 264 14.38 -34.09 -3.13
C ILE A 264 13.83 -33.91 -1.70
N PHE A 265 13.40 -32.69 -1.36
CA PHE A 265 12.85 -32.37 -0.05
C PHE A 265 11.51 -33.09 0.22
N ASN A 266 10.68 -33.25 -0.82
CA ASN A 266 9.46 -34.06 -0.71
C ASN A 266 9.78 -35.54 -0.56
N TYR A 267 10.81 -36.05 -1.27
CA TYR A 267 11.24 -37.45 -1.14
C TYR A 267 11.72 -37.77 0.28
N GLN A 268 12.54 -36.90 0.88
CA GLN A 268 13.04 -37.04 2.26
C GLN A 268 11.97 -36.87 3.36
N ARG A 269 10.71 -36.54 3.00
CA ARG A 269 9.60 -36.38 3.94
C ARG A 269 8.72 -37.64 4.05
N PHE A 270 8.93 -38.61 3.15
CA PHE A 270 8.21 -39.89 3.10
C PHE A 270 9.05 -41.08 3.59
N ASP A 271 10.31 -40.84 3.98
CA ASP A 271 11.18 -41.76 4.73
C ASP A 271 11.27 -41.28 6.20
#